data_AF-A0A0T6BBR9-F1
#
_entry.id   AF-A0A0T6BBR9-F1
#
_cell.length_a   1.000
_cell.length_b   1.000
_cell.length_c   1.000
_cell.angle_alpha   90.00
_cell.angle_beta   90.00
_cell.angle_gamma   90.00
#
_symmetry.space_group_name_H-M   'P 1'
#
loop_
_entity.id
_entity.type
_entity.pdbx_description
1 polymer ?
#
loop_
_entity_poly.entity_id
_entity_poly.type
_entity_poly.pdbx_seq_one_letter_code
_entity_poly.pdbx_strand_id
1 'polypeptide(L)'
;TMSFLTKLLFAVPSHWLILYDSNEMGLGANRFLHHVLAYKGPTLILIKANDDSLFCVASPCEWKESHQYWGGEDCAAVQLLPKFQMLEKTSKMLYLNTTIRGYPQGLRAGSDPRAPIIAIDKGFEKFEFRKIPYSINSIEVWGCGDQSSREAQLDVKKWQVKEAERQRSVKLSATEWLDHP
;
A
#
# COMPACT_ATOMS: atom_id res chain seq x y z
N THR A 1 -30.26 -14.45 -6.83
CA THR A 1 -29.23 -13.48 -6.41
C THR A 1 -28.24 -14.04 -5.40
N MET A 2 -28.64 -14.83 -4.39
CA MET A 2 -27.67 -15.46 -3.46
C MET A 2 -26.62 -16.37 -4.11
N SER A 3 -26.96 -17.15 -5.14
CA SER A 3 -26.04 -18.11 -5.79
C SER A 3 -24.77 -17.48 -6.40
N PHE A 4 -24.84 -16.23 -6.88
CA PHE A 4 -23.66 -15.55 -7.45
C PHE A 4 -22.68 -15.09 -6.36
N LEU A 5 -23.20 -14.51 -5.27
CA LEU A 5 -22.39 -14.13 -4.11
C LEU A 5 -21.74 -15.34 -3.44
N THR A 6 -22.45 -16.48 -3.36
CA THR A 6 -21.89 -17.73 -2.86
C THR A 6 -20.74 -18.23 -3.74
N LYS A 7 -20.88 -18.17 -5.07
CA LYS A 7 -19.78 -18.52 -5.99
C LYS A 7 -18.60 -17.55 -5.88
N LEU A 8 -18.84 -16.27 -5.59
CA LEU A 8 -17.80 -15.27 -5.38
C LEU A 8 -17.06 -15.49 -4.05
N LEU A 9 -17.77 -15.89 -2.99
CA LEU A 9 -17.19 -16.26 -1.70
C LEU A 9 -16.28 -17.50 -1.80
N PHE A 10 -16.62 -18.48 -2.65
CA PHE A 10 -15.73 -19.60 -2.96
C PHE A 10 -14.63 -19.25 -3.98
N ALA A 11 -14.69 -18.07 -4.60
CA ALA A 11 -13.69 -17.62 -5.57
C ALA A 11 -12.59 -16.76 -4.94
N VAL A 12 -12.73 -16.33 -3.68
CA VAL A 12 -11.61 -15.76 -2.93
C VAL A 12 -10.68 -16.91 -2.59
N PRO A 13 -9.47 -16.96 -3.16
CA PRO A 13 -8.55 -18.04 -2.86
C PRO A 13 -8.26 -18.06 -1.36
N SER A 14 -8.26 -19.22 -0.73
CA SER A 14 -8.05 -19.38 0.72
C SER A 14 -6.74 -18.78 1.24
N HIS A 15 -5.81 -18.44 0.35
CA HIS A 15 -4.53 -17.81 0.67
C HIS A 15 -4.57 -16.28 0.71
N TRP A 16 -5.68 -15.64 0.31
CA TRP A 16 -5.78 -14.19 0.38
C TRP A 16 -5.92 -13.74 1.83
N LEU A 17 -5.17 -12.72 2.20
CA LEU A 17 -5.10 -12.24 3.57
C LEU A 17 -5.07 -10.72 3.61
N ILE A 18 -5.71 -10.14 4.62
CA ILE A 18 -5.67 -8.69 4.84
C ILE A 18 -4.28 -8.32 5.39
N LEU A 19 -3.57 -7.47 4.66
CA LEU A 19 -2.33 -6.84 5.08
C LEU A 19 -2.61 -5.59 5.89
N TYR A 20 -3.54 -4.76 5.42
CA TYR A 20 -3.92 -3.47 6.00
C TYR A 20 -5.41 -3.21 5.81
N ASP A 21 -6.09 -2.77 6.86
CA ASP A 21 -7.45 -2.22 6.80
C ASP A 21 -7.47 -0.92 7.59
N SER A 22 -7.75 0.19 6.91
CA SER A 22 -7.78 1.50 7.54
C SER A 22 -8.91 1.68 8.56
N ASN A 23 -10.00 0.91 8.46
CA ASN A 23 -11.09 0.97 9.42
C ASN A 23 -10.67 0.44 10.80
N GLU A 24 -9.81 -0.60 10.81
CA GLU A 24 -9.29 -1.19 12.04
C GLU A 24 -7.99 -0.53 12.50
N MET A 25 -7.10 -0.17 11.56
CA MET A 25 -5.72 0.25 11.84
C MET A 25 -5.51 1.76 11.76
N GLY A 26 -6.53 2.51 11.32
CA GLY A 26 -6.51 3.94 11.06
C GLY A 26 -5.86 4.30 9.72
N LEU A 27 -6.33 5.39 9.10
CA LEU A 27 -5.73 5.98 7.90
C LEU A 27 -4.35 6.60 8.22
N GLY A 28 -3.46 6.58 7.22
CA GLY A 28 -2.19 7.29 7.28
C GLY A 28 -1.04 6.53 6.63
N ALA A 29 -0.13 7.26 5.99
CA ALA A 29 1.03 6.71 5.29
C ALA A 29 1.86 5.76 6.16
N ASN A 30 2.19 6.14 7.40
CA ASN A 30 3.00 5.29 8.29
C ASN A 30 2.30 3.96 8.62
N ARG A 31 0.98 3.97 8.80
CA ARG A 31 0.20 2.75 9.05
C ARG A 31 0.18 1.86 7.82
N PHE A 32 -0.07 2.45 6.66
CA PHE A 32 0.00 1.74 5.38
C PHE A 32 1.38 1.08 5.20
N LEU A 33 2.47 1.85 5.29
CA LEU A 33 3.83 1.34 5.08
C LEU A 33 4.18 0.21 6.06
N HIS A 34 3.88 0.38 7.35
CA HIS A 34 4.13 -0.63 8.38
C HIS A 34 3.42 -1.97 8.07
N HIS A 35 2.24 -1.92 7.47
CA HIS A 35 1.43 -3.10 7.21
C HIS A 35 1.75 -3.76 5.87
N VAL A 36 2.05 -2.96 4.84
CA VAL A 36 2.15 -3.40 3.45
C VAL A 36 3.60 -3.71 3.02
N LEU A 37 4.59 -2.94 3.47
CA LEU A 37 5.99 -3.19 3.09
C LEU A 37 6.49 -4.55 3.61
N ALA A 38 7.57 -5.05 3.02
CA ALA A 38 8.17 -6.37 3.27
C ALA A 38 7.30 -7.58 2.86
N TYR A 39 6.10 -7.36 2.32
CA TYR A 39 5.32 -8.42 1.71
C TYR A 39 5.77 -8.63 0.26
N LYS A 40 6.38 -9.79 -0.02
CA LYS A 40 7.02 -10.07 -1.31
C LYS A 40 6.09 -10.60 -2.41
N GLY A 41 4.83 -10.84 -2.06
CA GLY A 41 3.82 -11.36 -2.99
C GLY A 41 3.01 -10.28 -3.70
N PRO A 42 2.14 -10.68 -4.64
CA PRO A 42 1.19 -9.79 -5.29
C PRO A 42 0.16 -9.25 -4.29
N THR A 43 -0.30 -8.02 -4.51
CA THR A 43 -1.26 -7.35 -3.63
C THR A 43 -2.35 -6.62 -4.42
N LEU A 44 -3.53 -6.51 -3.83
CA LEU A 44 -4.58 -5.59 -4.28
C LEU A 44 -4.78 -4.49 -3.23
N ILE A 45 -4.78 -3.23 -3.67
CA ILE A 45 -5.18 -2.09 -2.84
C ILE A 45 -6.57 -1.66 -3.29
N LEU A 46 -7.55 -1.76 -2.39
CA LEU A 46 -8.88 -1.22 -2.57
C LEU A 46 -8.93 0.17 -1.94
N ILE A 47 -9.43 1.14 -2.69
CA ILE A 47 -9.60 2.52 -2.25
C ILE A 47 -11.08 2.85 -2.41
N LYS A 48 -11.77 2.99 -1.28
CA LYS A 48 -13.17 3.39 -1.24
C LYS A 48 -13.24 4.90 -1.02
N ALA A 49 -13.94 5.60 -1.90
CA ALA A 49 -14.24 7.01 -1.74
C ALA A 49 -15.51 7.24 -0.90
N ASN A 50 -15.68 8.45 -0.37
CA ASN A 50 -16.87 8.82 0.40
C ASN A 50 -18.17 8.83 -0.41
N ASP A 51 -18.10 8.88 -1.74
CA ASP A 51 -19.25 8.75 -2.64
C ASP A 51 -19.54 7.29 -3.04
N ASP A 52 -18.96 6.33 -2.30
CA ASP A 52 -19.03 4.88 -2.54
C ASP A 52 -18.39 4.40 -3.85
N SER A 53 -17.69 5.27 -4.59
CA SER A 53 -16.83 4.83 -5.70
C SER A 53 -15.71 3.93 -5.16
N LEU A 54 -15.43 2.82 -5.85
CA LEU A 54 -14.43 1.84 -5.42
C LEU A 54 -13.40 1.64 -6.53
N PHE A 55 -12.14 1.83 -6.17
CA PHE A 55 -11.00 1.65 -7.06
C PHE A 55 -10.10 0.54 -6.53
N CYS A 56 -9.40 -0.14 -7.44
CA CYS A 56 -8.45 -1.19 -7.14
C CYS A 56 -7.14 -0.93 -7.88
N VAL A 57 -6.02 -1.00 -7.16
CA VAL A 57 -4.67 -1.02 -7.72
C VAL A 57 -4.05 -2.38 -7.44
N ALA A 58 -3.74 -3.12 -8.51
CA ALA A 58 -3.08 -4.40 -8.45
C ALA A 58 -1.56 -4.23 -8.66
N SER A 59 -0.79 -4.78 -7.73
CA SER A 59 0.66 -4.92 -7.87
C SER A 59 1.04 -6.40 -7.94
N PRO A 60 1.72 -6.86 -8.98
CA PRO A 60 2.24 -8.23 -9.06
C PRO A 60 3.53 -8.41 -8.23
N CYS A 61 4.08 -7.34 -7.64
CA CYS A 61 5.37 -7.34 -6.96
C CYS A 61 5.30 -6.63 -5.59
N GLU A 62 6.34 -6.84 -4.79
CA GLU A 62 6.56 -6.13 -3.52
C GLU A 62 6.46 -4.61 -3.66
N TRP A 63 5.75 -3.97 -2.71
CA TRP A 63 5.75 -2.52 -2.58
C TRP A 63 7.09 -2.00 -2.06
N LYS A 64 7.58 -0.93 -2.68
CA LYS A 64 8.80 -0.24 -2.26
C LYS A 64 8.67 1.27 -2.39
N GLU A 65 9.35 1.98 -1.51
CA GLU A 65 9.56 3.41 -1.68
C GLU A 65 10.56 3.67 -2.82
N SER A 66 10.27 4.66 -3.66
CA SER A 66 11.09 5.00 -4.82
C SER A 66 10.75 6.40 -5.33
N HIS A 67 11.75 7.12 -5.86
CA HIS A 67 11.54 8.37 -6.61
C HIS A 67 11.19 8.12 -8.08
N GLN A 68 11.25 6.87 -8.55
CA GLN A 68 10.92 6.44 -9.89
C GLN A 68 9.72 5.50 -9.88
N TYR A 69 8.94 5.54 -10.95
CA TYR A 69 7.86 4.59 -11.19
C TYR A 69 8.41 3.17 -11.43
N TRP A 70 7.70 2.17 -10.94
CA TRP A 70 8.05 0.76 -10.98
C TRP A 70 6.80 -0.11 -11.18
N GLY A 71 6.96 -1.44 -11.19
CA GLY A 71 5.86 -2.39 -11.36
C GLY A 71 6.01 -3.25 -12.61
N GLY A 72 5.61 -4.53 -12.52
CA GLY A 72 5.65 -5.49 -13.62
C GLY A 72 4.50 -5.31 -14.62
N GLU A 73 4.48 -6.12 -15.67
CA GLU A 73 3.50 -6.04 -16.77
C GLU A 73 2.04 -6.28 -16.34
N ASP A 74 1.86 -7.00 -15.24
CA ASP A 74 0.55 -7.30 -14.66
C ASP A 74 0.06 -6.27 -13.64
N CYS A 75 0.72 -5.12 -13.51
CA CYS A 75 0.14 -4.01 -12.77
C CYS A 75 -1.14 -3.53 -13.45
N ALA A 76 -2.16 -3.24 -12.66
CA ALA A 76 -3.43 -2.76 -13.18
C ALA A 76 -4.09 -1.76 -12.22
N ALA A 77 -4.83 -0.81 -12.79
CA ALA A 77 -5.78 0.03 -12.09
C ALA A 77 -7.18 -0.25 -12.64
N VAL A 78 -8.13 -0.50 -11.75
CA VAL A 78 -9.50 -0.87 -12.10
C VAL A 78 -10.46 -0.03 -11.27
N GLN A 79 -11.50 0.50 -11.88
CA GLN A 79 -12.68 0.98 -11.16
C GLN A 79 -13.63 -0.19 -10.99
N LEU A 80 -14.02 -0.50 -9.77
CA LEU A 80 -14.96 -1.57 -9.44
C LEU A 80 -16.39 -1.03 -9.33
N LEU A 81 -16.55 0.15 -8.72
CA LEU A 81 -17.83 0.84 -8.55
C LEU A 81 -17.73 2.33 -8.92
N PRO A 82 -18.82 2.94 -9.39
CA PRO A 82 -20.12 2.33 -9.69
C PRO A 82 -20.13 1.54 -11.01
N LYS A 83 -19.13 1.75 -11.86
CA LYS A 83 -18.98 1.06 -13.14
C LYS A 83 -17.69 0.26 -13.13
N PHE A 84 -17.80 -1.05 -13.35
CA PHE A 84 -16.64 -1.90 -13.54
C PHE A 84 -15.91 -1.53 -14.85
N GLN A 85 -14.67 -1.07 -14.73
CA GLN A 85 -13.86 -0.63 -15.86
C GLN A 85 -12.37 -0.83 -15.58
N MET A 86 -11.66 -1.50 -16.50
CA MET A 86 -10.20 -1.47 -16.54
C MET A 86 -9.76 -0.04 -16.90
N LEU A 87 -9.07 0.64 -15.99
CA LEU A 87 -8.61 2.01 -16.20
C LEU A 87 -7.28 2.00 -16.95
N GLU A 88 -6.36 1.12 -16.54
CA GLU A 88 -5.06 0.91 -17.18
C GLU A 88 -4.45 -0.42 -16.73
N LYS A 89 -3.71 -1.07 -17.62
CA LYS A 89 -2.87 -2.24 -17.32
C LYS A 89 -1.55 -2.09 -18.08
N THR A 90 -0.44 -1.92 -17.38
CA THR A 90 0.88 -1.74 -18.00
C THR A 90 2.01 -1.87 -16.99
N SER A 91 3.23 -2.09 -17.48
CA SER A 91 4.44 -2.04 -16.64
C SER A 91 4.79 -0.62 -16.20
N LYS A 92 5.58 -0.49 -15.13
CA LYS A 92 6.11 0.79 -14.62
C LYS A 92 5.02 1.83 -14.30
N MET A 93 3.85 1.41 -13.85
CA MET A 93 2.75 2.31 -13.51
C MET A 93 2.61 2.63 -12.02
N LEU A 94 3.36 1.98 -11.13
CA LEU A 94 3.25 2.14 -9.67
C LEU A 94 4.31 3.10 -9.13
N TYR A 95 3.94 3.90 -8.14
CA TYR A 95 4.84 4.82 -7.48
C TYR A 95 4.45 4.96 -6.01
N LEU A 96 5.45 5.02 -5.14
CA LEU A 96 5.26 5.25 -3.72
C LEU A 96 6.46 6.02 -3.18
N ASN A 97 6.21 7.19 -2.61
CA ASN A 97 7.24 7.97 -1.94
C ASN A 97 6.62 8.74 -0.78
N THR A 98 7.11 8.55 0.43
CA THR A 98 6.62 9.30 1.60
C THR A 98 7.69 10.21 2.22
N THR A 99 8.95 9.98 1.86
CA THR A 99 10.12 10.56 2.54
C THR A 99 10.93 11.53 1.67
N ILE A 100 11.10 11.23 0.38
CA ILE A 100 12.01 11.97 -0.50
C ILE A 100 11.38 13.32 -0.86
N ARG A 101 12.04 14.41 -0.46
CA ARG A 101 11.64 15.80 -0.74
C ARG A 101 11.92 16.15 -2.19
N GLY A 102 11.17 17.10 -2.74
CA GLY A 102 11.31 17.54 -4.14
C GLY A 102 10.65 16.60 -5.17
N TYR A 103 10.23 15.41 -4.73
CA TYR A 103 9.42 14.49 -5.52
C TYR A 103 8.00 14.44 -4.98
N PRO A 104 7.02 14.05 -5.81
CA PRO A 104 5.67 13.85 -5.33
C PRO A 104 5.58 12.90 -4.13
N GLN A 105 4.76 13.25 -3.14
CA GLN A 105 4.56 12.43 -1.95
C GLN A 105 3.22 11.73 -1.99
N GLY A 106 3.16 10.51 -1.49
CA GLY A 106 1.99 9.63 -1.53
C GLY A 106 2.18 8.42 -2.44
N LEU A 107 1.06 7.79 -2.79
CA LEU A 107 0.98 6.62 -3.68
C LEU A 107 0.37 7.04 -5.02
N ARG A 108 0.91 6.55 -6.13
CA ARG A 108 0.34 6.82 -7.46
C ARG A 108 0.27 5.55 -8.32
N ALA A 109 -0.73 5.51 -9.18
CA ALA A 109 -0.90 4.51 -10.21
C ALA A 109 -1.23 5.18 -11.56
N GLY A 110 -0.50 4.78 -12.61
CA GLY A 110 -0.67 5.27 -13.99
C GLY A 110 0.67 5.42 -14.70
N SER A 111 0.66 5.21 -16.01
CA SER A 111 1.85 5.20 -16.87
C SER A 111 2.46 6.58 -17.12
N ASP A 112 1.66 7.64 -17.09
CA ASP A 112 2.14 9.03 -17.19
C ASP A 112 2.40 9.62 -15.80
N PRO A 113 3.67 9.87 -15.40
CA PRO A 113 4.00 10.46 -14.11
C PRO A 113 3.45 11.87 -13.90
N ARG A 114 3.13 12.60 -14.97
CA ARG A 114 2.58 13.96 -14.94
C ARG A 114 1.06 13.96 -14.82
N ALA A 115 0.41 12.86 -15.19
CA ALA A 115 -1.03 12.69 -15.13
C ALA A 115 -1.38 11.27 -14.66
N PRO A 116 -1.01 10.89 -13.41
CA PRO A 116 -1.37 9.59 -12.88
C PRO A 116 -2.89 9.43 -12.84
N ILE A 117 -3.36 8.21 -13.07
CA ILE A 117 -4.80 7.91 -13.06
C ILE A 117 -5.33 7.95 -11.63
N ILE A 118 -4.57 7.40 -10.69
CA ILE A 118 -4.86 7.47 -9.25
C ILE A 118 -3.65 8.11 -8.55
N ALA A 119 -3.89 9.10 -7.70
CA ALA A 119 -2.87 9.68 -6.84
C ALA A 119 -3.41 9.90 -5.43
N ILE A 120 -3.00 9.06 -4.48
CA ILE A 120 -3.24 9.24 -3.05
C ILE A 120 -2.25 10.28 -2.53
N ASP A 121 -2.75 11.20 -1.72
CA ASP A 121 -1.94 12.26 -1.12
C ASP A 121 -0.98 11.72 -0.04
N LYS A 122 -0.13 12.59 0.50
CA LYS A 122 0.79 12.23 1.58
C LYS A 122 0.06 11.78 2.85
N GLY A 123 -1.09 12.37 3.14
CA GLY A 123 -1.88 12.07 4.34
C GLY A 123 -2.58 10.72 4.28
N PHE A 124 -2.79 10.16 3.08
CA PHE A 124 -3.71 9.03 2.86
C PHE A 124 -5.15 9.39 3.29
N GLU A 125 -5.53 10.66 3.10
CA GLU A 125 -6.86 11.18 3.42
C GLU A 125 -7.66 11.49 2.16
N LYS A 126 -6.96 11.80 1.07
CA LYS A 126 -7.55 12.18 -0.22
C LYS A 126 -6.83 11.47 -1.34
N PHE A 127 -7.55 11.27 -2.44
CA PHE A 127 -6.94 10.83 -3.67
C PHE A 127 -7.53 11.56 -4.87
N GLU A 128 -6.78 11.64 -5.94
CA GLU A 128 -7.27 12.10 -7.23
C GLU A 128 -7.49 10.90 -8.13
N PHE A 129 -8.66 10.83 -8.77
CA PHE A 129 -8.89 9.99 -9.94
C PHE A 129 -8.99 10.87 -11.18
N ARG A 130 -8.04 10.74 -12.12
CA ARG A 130 -7.93 11.59 -13.32
C ARG A 130 -8.02 13.10 -13.00
N LYS A 131 -7.29 13.53 -11.97
CA LYS A 131 -7.26 14.92 -11.44
C LYS A 131 -8.56 15.40 -10.78
N ILE A 132 -9.55 14.53 -10.61
CA ILE A 132 -10.76 14.83 -9.84
C ILE A 132 -10.49 14.38 -8.39
N PRO A 133 -10.57 15.28 -7.40
CA PRO A 133 -10.28 14.95 -6.02
C PRO A 133 -11.45 14.22 -5.35
N TYR A 134 -11.12 13.25 -4.51
CA TYR A 134 -12.02 12.45 -3.69
C TYR A 134 -11.48 12.39 -2.25
N SER A 135 -12.39 12.39 -1.28
CA SER A 135 -12.05 12.03 0.09
C SER A 135 -12.06 10.50 0.24
N ILE A 136 -11.03 9.97 0.89
CA ILE A 136 -10.92 8.54 1.17
C ILE A 136 -11.85 8.19 2.32
N ASN A 137 -12.69 7.18 2.11
CA ASN A 137 -13.49 6.56 3.15
C ASN A 137 -12.68 5.46 3.85
N SER A 138 -12.12 4.54 3.06
CA SER A 138 -11.28 3.45 3.56
C SER A 138 -10.27 2.99 2.52
N ILE A 139 -9.19 2.37 3.00
CA ILE A 139 -8.19 1.66 2.21
C ILE A 139 -8.05 0.26 2.80
N GLU A 140 -8.17 -0.75 1.95
CA GLU A 140 -7.85 -2.13 2.28
C GLU A 140 -6.73 -2.62 1.39
N VAL A 141 -5.81 -3.41 1.93
CA VAL A 141 -4.75 -4.05 1.17
C VAL A 141 -4.79 -5.54 1.43
N TRP A 142 -4.94 -6.28 0.35
CA TRP A 142 -4.99 -7.73 0.35
C TRP A 142 -3.69 -8.29 -0.22
N GLY A 143 -3.04 -9.17 0.53
CA GLY A 143 -1.96 -10.01 0.05
C GLY A 143 -2.55 -11.21 -0.68
N CYS A 144 -2.17 -11.36 -1.95
CA CYS A 144 -2.71 -12.37 -2.86
C CYS A 144 -1.66 -13.43 -3.23
N GLY A 145 -0.49 -13.39 -2.58
CA GLY A 145 0.56 -14.38 -2.71
C GLY A 145 0.34 -15.61 -1.83
N ASP A 146 1.32 -16.49 -1.83
CA ASP A 146 1.30 -17.71 -1.03
C ASP A 146 1.53 -17.46 0.46
N GLN A 147 1.28 -18.49 1.27
CA GLN A 147 1.46 -18.43 2.72
C GLN A 147 2.92 -18.09 3.11
N SER A 148 3.89 -18.55 2.31
CA SER A 148 5.32 -18.30 2.57
C SER A 148 5.66 -16.81 2.53
N SER A 149 5.05 -16.06 1.61
CA SER A 149 5.20 -14.60 1.51
C SER A 149 4.75 -13.88 2.79
N ARG A 150 3.69 -14.39 3.44
CA ARG A 150 3.20 -13.83 4.71
C ARG A 150 4.09 -14.20 5.88
N GLU A 151 4.54 -15.44 5.97
CA GLU A 151 5.45 -15.89 7.03
C GLU A 151 6.76 -15.11 6.99
N ALA A 152 7.35 -14.97 5.80
CA ALA A 152 8.54 -14.15 5.60
C ALA A 152 8.33 -12.69 6.03
N GLN A 153 7.17 -12.09 5.71
CA GLN A 153 6.85 -10.74 6.16
C GLN A 153 6.78 -10.65 7.70
N LEU A 154 6.12 -11.61 8.35
CA LEU A 154 6.01 -11.63 9.81
C LEU A 154 7.37 -11.76 10.49
N ASP A 155 8.28 -12.55 9.92
CA ASP A 155 9.62 -12.72 10.45
C ASP A 155 10.48 -11.46 10.27
N VAL A 156 10.35 -10.76 9.13
CA VAL A 156 10.96 -9.43 8.95
C VAL A 156 10.44 -8.45 10.01
N LYS A 157 9.12 -8.43 10.28
CA LYS A 157 8.55 -7.54 11.30
C LYS A 157 9.02 -7.88 12.72
N LYS A 158 9.06 -9.17 13.08
CA LYS A 158 9.61 -9.61 14.38
C LYS A 158 11.07 -9.17 14.54
N TRP A 159 11.86 -9.29 13.47
CA TRP A 159 13.24 -8.85 13.47
C TRP A 159 13.34 -7.33 13.67
N GLN A 160 12.53 -6.54 12.95
CA GLN A 160 12.49 -5.07 13.10
C GLN A 160 12.13 -4.63 14.52
N VAL A 161 11.16 -5.31 15.17
CA VAL A 161 10.79 -5.02 16.57
C VAL A 161 11.95 -5.31 17.52
N LYS A 162 12.56 -6.50 17.41
CA LYS A 162 13.74 -6.86 18.23
C LYS A 162 14.88 -5.88 18.05
N GLU A 163 15.11 -5.43 16.82
CA GLU A 163 16.17 -4.47 16.50
C GLU A 163 15.86 -3.08 17.06
N ALA A 164 14.60 -2.62 16.97
CA ALA A 164 14.16 -1.35 17.57
C ALA A 164 14.25 -1.38 19.11
N GLU A 165 13.93 -2.51 19.74
CA GLU A 165 14.10 -2.72 21.19
C GLU A 165 15.58 -2.68 21.59
N ARG A 166 16.45 -3.35 20.82
CA ARG A 166 17.91 -3.31 21.01
C ARG A 166 18.46 -1.88 20.90
N GLN A 167 18.00 -1.11 19.93
CA GLN A 167 18.42 0.29 19.78
C GLN A 167 17.88 1.19 20.91
N ARG A 168 16.67 0.93 21.42
CA ARG A 168 16.11 1.67 22.57
C ARG A 168 16.81 1.36 23.88
N SER A 169 17.30 0.13 24.07
CA SER A 169 18.04 -0.26 25.27
C SER A 169 19.46 0.28 25.28
N VAL A 170 20.00 0.66 24.12
CA VAL A 170 21.22 1.48 23.98
C VAL A 170 20.86 2.94 24.27
N LYS A 171 20.40 3.24 25.49
CA LYS A 171 20.39 4.63 25.97
C LYS A 171 21.84 5.09 26.07
N LEU A 172 22.16 6.20 25.37
CA LEU A 172 23.42 6.95 25.43
C LEU A 172 24.12 6.76 26.77
N SER A 173 25.29 6.10 26.76
CA SER A 173 26.16 6.12 27.92
C SER A 173 26.52 7.59 28.16
N ALA A 174 26.11 8.13 29.31
CA ALA A 174 26.38 9.51 29.73
C ALA A 174 27.88 9.86 29.86
N THR A 175 28.77 8.95 29.44
CA THR A 175 30.23 9.07 29.43
C THR A 175 30.81 9.87 28.25
N GLU A 176 30.03 10.20 27.20
CA GLU A 176 30.56 11.00 26.07
C GLU A 176 30.40 12.53 26.24
N TRP A 177 29.79 13.02 27.33
CA TRP A 177 29.62 14.46 27.58
C TRP A 177 30.80 15.12 28.34
N LEU A 178 31.81 14.36 28.75
CA LEU A 178 32.91 14.85 29.59
C LEU A 178 34.21 15.20 28.84
N ASP A 179 34.32 14.98 27.54
CA ASP A 179 35.57 15.16 26.77
C ASP A 179 35.52 16.32 25.75
N HIS A 180 34.93 17.45 26.14
CA HIS A 180 35.14 18.72 25.44
C HIS A 180 35.41 19.85 26.45
N PRO A 181 36.69 20.20 26.70
CA PRO A 181 37.05 21.44 27.40
C PRO A 181 36.74 22.69 26.58
#